data_AF-A0A1G2IBV6-F1
#
_entry.id   AF-A0A1G2IBV6-F1
#
_cell.length_a   1.000
_cell.length_b   1.000
_cell.length_c   1.000
_cell.angle_alpha   90.00
_cell.angle_beta   90.00
_cell.angle_gamma   90.00
#
_symmetry.space_group_name_H-M   'P 1'
#
loop_
_entity.id
_entity.type
_entity.pdbx_description
1 polymer ?
#
loop_
_entity_poly.entity_id
_entity_poly.type
_entity_poly.pdbx_seq_one_letter_code
_entity_poly.pdbx_strand_id
1 'polypeptide(L)'
;MWGRDGDKLKFKAMNETLIQMQIVWFFKDDYTNNFEKLSLEIKNLLGEPKISQYIPIPSDAPSNLPRLTLVYDKFNINIAKNRADLFIDNNDTELINKISNTLIDKSLILIGRVAMVKTIFLDGNINDLKNNLADDKKSIDLKEITIRINREKLINNYKCNNIEIINTGFVEDKITKIKKHGIIVMRDINTLSEELKSYSFSKEGIESILKEFDTESKIFILLKK
;
A
#
# COMPACT_ATOMS: atom_id res chain seq x y z
N MET A 1 4.20 36.30 -24.81
CA MET A 1 2.94 35.68 -25.26
C MET A 1 3.26 34.68 -26.36
N TRP A 2 3.56 33.44 -25.98
CA TRP A 2 3.56 32.25 -26.84
C TRP A 2 3.20 31.09 -25.92
N GLY A 3 1.94 30.67 -25.98
CA GLY A 3 1.45 29.50 -25.27
C GLY A 3 2.15 28.26 -25.79
N ARG A 4 2.54 27.39 -24.87
CA ARG A 4 2.58 25.96 -25.14
C ARG A 4 1.52 25.35 -24.26
N ASP A 5 0.39 25.07 -24.89
CA ASP A 5 -0.65 24.24 -24.34
C ASP A 5 -0.02 23.01 -23.69
N GLY A 6 -0.46 22.76 -22.45
CA GLY A 6 -0.12 21.58 -21.69
C GLY A 6 -0.57 20.33 -22.43
N ASP A 7 0.33 19.81 -23.26
CA ASP A 7 0.18 18.51 -23.89
C ASP A 7 -0.04 17.49 -22.79
N LYS A 8 -1.28 17.00 -22.82
CA LYS A 8 -1.85 16.12 -21.81
C LYS A 8 -1.04 14.83 -21.81
N LEU A 9 -0.56 14.43 -20.64
CA LEU A 9 -0.22 13.05 -20.34
C LEU A 9 -1.49 12.20 -20.48
N LYS A 10 -1.83 11.80 -21.71
CA LYS A 10 -2.91 10.85 -21.99
C LYS A 10 -2.31 9.46 -22.04
N PHE A 11 -2.04 8.89 -20.88
CA PHE A 11 -1.85 7.44 -20.82
C PHE A 11 -3.22 6.80 -21.02
N LYS A 12 -3.46 6.18 -22.17
CA LYS A 12 -4.69 5.42 -22.42
C LYS A 12 -4.49 4.02 -21.84
N ALA A 13 -4.55 3.90 -20.52
CA ALA A 13 -4.59 2.58 -19.88
C ALA A 13 -5.81 1.83 -20.43
N MET A 14 -5.57 0.74 -21.17
CA MET A 14 -6.66 -0.01 -21.78
C MET A 14 -7.33 -0.94 -20.76
N ASN A 15 -6.58 -1.43 -19.77
CA ASN A 15 -7.09 -2.12 -18.57
C ASN A 15 -6.16 -1.85 -17.37
N GLU A 16 -6.76 -1.75 -16.18
CA GLU A 16 -6.06 -1.70 -14.89
C GLU A 16 -6.36 -2.97 -14.11
N THR A 17 -5.32 -3.62 -13.59
CA THR A 17 -5.44 -4.81 -12.75
C THR A 17 -4.73 -4.58 -11.42
N LEU A 18 -5.44 -4.72 -10.31
CA LEU A 18 -4.82 -4.74 -8.99
C LEU A 18 -3.95 -5.99 -8.87
N ILE A 19 -2.66 -5.80 -8.57
CA ILE A 19 -1.76 -6.90 -8.24
C ILE A 19 -1.85 -7.20 -6.75
N GLN A 20 -1.74 -6.16 -5.93
CA GLN A 20 -1.72 -6.29 -4.47
C GLN A 20 -2.04 -4.95 -3.81
N MET A 21 -2.70 -5.01 -2.66
CA MET A 21 -2.86 -3.92 -1.72
C MET A 21 -2.23 -4.30 -0.38
N GLN A 22 -1.54 -3.35 0.24
CA GLN A 22 -1.02 -3.47 1.60
C GLN A 22 -1.60 -2.34 2.45
N ILE A 23 -2.20 -2.69 3.59
CA ILE A 23 -2.58 -1.75 4.63
C ILE A 23 -1.60 -1.89 5.78
N VAL A 24 -1.08 -0.77 6.28
CA VAL A 24 -0.16 -0.75 7.42
C VAL A 24 -0.72 0.12 8.52
N TRP A 25 -0.85 -0.45 9.71
CA TRP A 25 -1.19 0.27 10.93
C TRP A 25 0.07 0.40 11.77
N PHE A 26 0.58 1.61 11.94
CA PHE A 26 1.71 1.87 12.83
C PHE A 26 1.21 2.24 14.20
N PHE A 27 1.75 1.57 15.21
CA PHE A 27 1.35 1.72 16.59
C PHE A 27 2.06 2.93 17.19
N LYS A 28 1.37 3.68 18.04
CA LYS A 28 1.98 4.80 18.75
C LYS A 28 3.15 4.29 19.59
N ASP A 29 2.97 3.17 20.27
CA ASP A 29 3.95 2.54 21.13
C ASP A 29 4.14 1.07 20.74
N ASP A 30 5.29 0.52 21.08
CA ASP A 30 5.56 -0.90 20.85
C ASP A 30 4.55 -1.76 21.61
N TYR A 31 3.93 -2.70 20.90
CA TYR A 31 3.11 -3.74 21.48
C TYR A 31 3.98 -4.71 22.28
N THR A 32 3.80 -4.68 23.60
CA THR A 32 4.53 -5.52 24.56
C THR A 32 3.71 -6.70 25.08
N ASN A 33 2.44 -6.80 24.68
CA ASN A 33 1.54 -7.87 25.12
C ASN A 33 1.82 -9.19 24.37
N ASN A 34 1.12 -10.26 24.76
CA ASN A 34 1.33 -11.59 24.19
C ASN A 34 0.77 -11.69 22.75
N PHE A 35 1.67 -11.85 21.78
CA PHE A 35 1.35 -12.08 20.37
C PHE A 35 0.56 -13.37 20.11
N GLU A 36 0.70 -14.41 20.94
CA GLU A 36 -0.12 -15.61 20.84
C GLU A 36 -1.59 -15.32 21.18
N LYS A 37 -1.83 -14.46 22.19
CA LYS A 37 -3.20 -14.02 22.51
C LYS A 37 -3.78 -13.21 21.34
N LEU A 38 -3.02 -12.29 20.78
CA LEU A 38 -3.43 -11.54 19.59
C LEU A 38 -3.72 -12.46 18.39
N SER A 39 -2.85 -13.47 18.17
CA SER A 39 -3.07 -14.50 17.17
C SER A 39 -4.42 -15.21 17.37
N LEU A 40 -4.74 -15.59 18.60
CA LEU A 40 -6.01 -16.24 18.93
C LEU A 40 -7.22 -15.32 18.68
N GLU A 41 -7.15 -14.04 19.06
CA GLU A 41 -8.23 -13.07 18.78
C GLU A 41 -8.49 -12.91 17.27
N ILE A 42 -7.43 -12.88 16.46
CA ILE A 42 -7.55 -12.81 14.99
C ILE A 42 -8.13 -14.11 14.44
N LYS A 43 -7.68 -15.27 14.91
CA LYS A 43 -8.20 -16.59 14.49
C LYS A 43 -9.65 -16.78 14.84
N ASN A 44 -10.08 -16.36 16.03
CA ASN A 44 -11.48 -16.40 16.45
C ASN A 44 -12.38 -15.57 15.53
N LEU A 45 -11.85 -14.50 14.92
CA LEU A 45 -12.59 -13.63 14.02
C LEU A 45 -12.58 -14.11 12.56
N LEU A 46 -11.42 -14.56 12.08
CA LEU A 46 -11.17 -14.82 10.65
C LEU A 46 -11.13 -16.31 10.31
N GLY A 47 -11.20 -17.19 11.32
CA GLY A 47 -10.95 -18.61 11.18
C GLY A 47 -9.46 -18.95 11.23
N GLU A 48 -9.17 -20.24 11.07
CA GLU A 48 -7.81 -20.77 11.10
C GLU A 48 -7.05 -20.43 9.81
N PRO A 49 -5.81 -19.89 9.91
CA PRO A 49 -4.96 -19.66 8.75
C PRO A 49 -4.38 -20.98 8.22
N LYS A 50 -3.95 -20.96 6.96
CA LYS A 50 -3.13 -22.04 6.37
C LYS A 50 -1.80 -22.20 7.07
N ILE A 51 -1.18 -21.07 7.43
CA ILE A 51 0.11 -21.02 8.14
C ILE A 51 -0.03 -19.99 9.25
N SER A 52 0.33 -20.41 10.46
CA SER A 52 0.46 -19.54 11.63
C SER A 52 1.87 -19.69 12.16
N GLN A 53 2.69 -18.64 12.00
CA GLN A 53 4.05 -18.64 12.50
C GLN A 53 4.20 -17.59 13.59
N TYR A 54 4.60 -18.05 14.77
CA TYR A 54 5.11 -17.20 15.84
C TYR A 54 6.64 -17.30 15.83
N ILE A 55 7.30 -16.16 15.67
CA ILE A 55 8.76 -16.08 15.67
C ILE A 55 9.17 -15.60 17.06
N PRO A 56 9.82 -16.44 17.88
CA PRO A 56 10.34 -16.03 19.18
C PRO A 56 11.54 -15.11 18.97
N ILE A 57 11.24 -13.82 18.81
CA ILE A 57 12.25 -12.79 18.60
C ILE A 57 12.63 -12.20 19.96
N PRO A 58 13.94 -12.04 20.26
CA PRO A 58 14.42 -11.35 21.45
C PRO A 58 13.78 -9.97 21.67
N SER A 59 13.72 -9.53 22.92
CA SER A 59 13.08 -8.26 23.29
C SER A 59 13.86 -7.05 22.77
N ASP A 60 15.17 -7.15 22.62
CA ASP A 60 16.09 -6.14 22.09
C ASP A 60 16.13 -6.07 20.56
N ALA A 61 15.57 -7.06 19.87
CA ALA A 61 15.53 -7.05 18.42
C ALA A 61 14.60 -5.94 17.87
N PRO A 62 14.88 -5.40 16.67
CA PRO A 62 14.15 -4.29 16.09
C PRO A 62 12.62 -4.45 16.12
N SER A 63 11.93 -3.37 16.47
CA SER A 63 10.48 -3.36 16.67
C SER A 63 9.67 -3.62 15.41
N ASN A 64 10.27 -3.38 14.24
CA ASN A 64 9.67 -3.61 12.92
C ASN A 64 9.78 -5.06 12.43
N LEU A 65 10.51 -5.93 13.13
CA LEU A 65 10.59 -7.35 12.77
C LEU A 65 9.26 -8.06 13.07
N PRO A 66 8.66 -8.75 12.08
CA PRO A 66 7.45 -9.53 12.29
C PRO A 66 7.66 -10.62 13.34
N ARG A 67 6.78 -10.65 14.33
CA ARG A 67 6.72 -11.66 15.40
C ARG A 67 5.60 -12.65 15.20
N LEU A 68 4.57 -12.25 14.47
CA LEU A 68 3.44 -13.09 14.10
C LEU A 68 3.18 -12.95 12.60
N THR A 69 3.07 -14.08 11.93
CA THR A 69 2.65 -14.18 10.53
C THR A 69 1.49 -15.15 10.41
N LEU A 70 0.38 -14.68 9.85
CA LEU A 70 -0.82 -15.44 9.57
C LEU A 70 -1.08 -15.41 8.06
N VAL A 71 -1.09 -16.58 7.42
CA VAL A 71 -1.30 -16.73 5.98
C VAL A 71 -2.65 -17.37 5.73
N TYR A 72 -3.53 -16.66 5.04
CA TYR A 72 -4.84 -17.13 4.59
C TYR A 72 -4.82 -17.30 3.06
N ASP A 73 -5.91 -17.83 2.50
CA ASP A 73 -6.01 -18.09 1.07
C ASP A 73 -5.86 -16.84 0.19
N LYS A 74 -6.38 -15.71 0.68
CA LYS A 74 -6.52 -14.47 -0.10
C LYS A 74 -5.77 -13.28 0.50
N PHE A 75 -5.21 -13.45 1.70
CA PHE A 75 -4.57 -12.36 2.42
C PHE A 75 -3.57 -12.89 3.45
N ASN A 76 -2.61 -12.05 3.80
CA ASN A 76 -1.61 -12.33 4.83
C ASN A 76 -1.59 -11.20 5.85
N ILE A 77 -1.39 -11.54 7.12
CA ILE A 77 -1.22 -10.58 8.21
C ILE A 77 0.15 -10.80 8.82
N ASN A 78 0.98 -9.77 8.83
CA ASN A 78 2.24 -9.75 9.57
C ASN A 78 2.12 -8.73 10.70
N ILE A 79 2.51 -9.11 11.91
CA ILE A 79 2.45 -8.23 13.08
C ILE A 79 3.83 -8.18 13.72
N ALA A 80 4.36 -6.98 13.83
CA ALA A 80 5.58 -6.62 14.54
C ALA A 80 5.22 -5.89 15.85
N LYS A 81 6.23 -5.44 16.61
CA LYS A 81 5.97 -4.66 17.83
C LYS A 81 5.35 -3.31 17.50
N ASN A 82 5.81 -2.64 16.45
CA ASN A 82 5.39 -1.26 16.17
C ASN A 82 4.39 -1.14 15.02
N ARG A 83 3.99 -2.24 14.39
CA ARG A 83 3.03 -2.20 13.28
C ARG A 83 2.37 -3.54 13.00
N ALA A 84 1.24 -3.48 12.31
CA ALA A 84 0.63 -4.59 11.61
C ALA A 84 0.53 -4.27 10.11
N ASP A 85 0.79 -5.27 9.28
CA ASP A 85 0.73 -5.21 7.83
C ASP A 85 -0.30 -6.25 7.34
N LEU A 86 -1.34 -5.81 6.64
CA LEU A 86 -2.28 -6.66 5.90
C LEU A 86 -1.95 -6.60 4.42
N PHE A 87 -1.69 -7.74 3.81
CA PHE A 87 -1.50 -7.89 2.37
C PHE A 87 -2.70 -8.61 1.78
N ILE A 88 -3.30 -8.03 0.73
CA ILE A 88 -4.54 -8.53 0.15
C ILE A 88 -4.61 -8.20 -1.35
N ASP A 89 -5.15 -9.11 -2.16
CA ASP A 89 -5.18 -8.95 -3.63
C ASP A 89 -6.49 -8.31 -4.14
N ASN A 90 -7.39 -7.93 -3.23
CA ASN A 90 -8.65 -7.25 -3.53
C ASN A 90 -8.94 -6.12 -2.50
N ASN A 91 -9.93 -5.28 -2.78
CA ASN A 91 -10.37 -4.25 -1.83
C ASN A 91 -11.46 -4.78 -0.90
N ASP A 92 -11.11 -5.65 0.03
CA ASP A 92 -12.03 -6.19 1.04
C ASP A 92 -12.12 -5.26 2.27
N THR A 93 -12.99 -4.27 2.19
CA THR A 93 -13.19 -3.29 3.27
C THR A 93 -13.70 -3.94 4.56
N GLU A 94 -14.53 -4.99 4.46
CA GLU A 94 -15.05 -5.67 5.65
C GLU A 94 -13.92 -6.35 6.43
N LEU A 95 -13.01 -7.04 5.73
CA LEU A 95 -11.83 -7.65 6.33
C LEU A 95 -10.89 -6.62 6.96
N ILE A 96 -10.64 -5.50 6.27
CA ILE A 96 -9.80 -4.40 6.78
C ILE A 96 -10.38 -3.86 8.09
N ASN A 97 -11.70 -3.64 8.15
CA ASN A 97 -12.37 -3.12 9.33
C ASN A 97 -12.35 -4.14 10.48
N LYS A 98 -12.60 -5.42 10.19
CA LYS A 98 -12.47 -6.52 11.15
C LYS A 98 -11.11 -6.54 11.82
N ILE A 99 -10.03 -6.47 11.04
CA ILE A 99 -8.66 -6.46 11.56
C ILE A 99 -8.38 -5.18 12.36
N SER A 100 -8.74 -4.02 11.83
CA SER A 100 -8.56 -2.72 12.51
C SER A 100 -9.24 -2.72 13.89
N ASN A 101 -10.45 -3.25 13.98
CA ASN A 101 -11.22 -3.37 15.21
C ASN A 101 -10.56 -4.31 16.22
N THR A 102 -10.03 -5.45 15.76
CA THR A 102 -9.29 -6.39 16.64
C THR A 102 -7.99 -5.80 17.16
N LEU A 103 -7.29 -4.99 16.36
CA LEU A 103 -6.09 -4.30 16.84
C LEU A 103 -6.45 -3.28 17.93
N ILE A 104 -7.48 -2.47 17.71
CA ILE A 104 -7.89 -1.40 18.64
C ILE A 104 -8.56 -1.98 19.90
N ASP A 105 -9.66 -2.72 19.78
CA ASP A 105 -10.45 -3.17 20.93
C ASP A 105 -9.84 -4.40 21.60
N LYS A 106 -9.43 -5.35 20.75
CA LYS A 106 -8.85 -6.66 21.10
C LYS A 106 -7.60 -6.52 21.95
N SER A 107 -6.72 -5.73 21.37
CA SER A 107 -5.31 -5.69 21.72
C SER A 107 -4.93 -4.40 22.42
N LEU A 108 -5.87 -3.45 22.53
CA LEU A 108 -5.68 -2.12 23.11
C LEU A 108 -4.53 -1.36 22.45
N ILE A 109 -4.34 -1.56 21.14
CA ILE A 109 -3.29 -0.92 20.37
C ILE A 109 -3.76 0.47 19.93
N LEU A 110 -2.98 1.48 20.28
CA LEU A 110 -3.18 2.83 19.76
C LEU A 110 -2.50 2.97 18.41
N ILE A 111 -3.26 3.30 17.37
CA ILE A 111 -2.75 3.47 16.01
C ILE A 111 -2.44 4.95 15.78
N GLY A 112 -1.17 5.26 15.51
CA GLY A 112 -0.68 6.62 15.29
C GLY A 112 -0.48 6.97 13.83
N ARG A 113 -0.25 5.98 12.95
CA ARG A 113 -0.19 6.21 11.50
C ARG A 113 -0.87 5.10 10.74
N VAL A 114 -1.35 5.45 9.56
CA VAL A 114 -1.96 4.52 8.61
C VAL A 114 -1.28 4.73 7.26
N ALA A 115 -0.97 3.63 6.58
CA ALA A 115 -0.51 3.64 5.21
C ALA A 115 -1.33 2.66 4.36
N MET A 116 -1.46 3.01 3.09
CA MET A 116 -1.98 2.12 2.05
C MET A 116 -1.01 2.15 0.87
N VAL A 117 -0.52 0.97 0.51
CA VAL A 117 0.27 0.77 -0.70
C VAL A 117 -0.57 -0.05 -1.67
N LYS A 118 -0.72 0.41 -2.90
CA LYS A 118 -1.34 -0.35 -3.98
C LYS A 118 -0.39 -0.54 -5.13
N THR A 119 -0.25 -1.78 -5.57
CA THR A 119 0.50 -2.14 -6.76
C THR A 119 -0.51 -2.56 -7.82
N ILE A 120 -0.52 -1.82 -8.92
CA ILE A 120 -1.42 -2.05 -10.05
C ILE A 120 -0.61 -2.27 -11.33
N PHE A 121 -1.14 -3.10 -12.20
CA PHE A 121 -0.64 -3.30 -13.55
C PHE A 121 -1.52 -2.56 -14.54
N LEU A 122 -0.88 -1.81 -15.43
CA LEU A 122 -1.51 -1.13 -16.55
C LEU A 122 -1.05 -1.79 -17.84
N ASP A 123 -2.01 -2.25 -18.66
CA ASP A 123 -1.75 -2.67 -20.03
C ASP A 123 -1.23 -1.46 -20.83
N GLY A 124 0.00 -1.55 -21.36
CA GLY A 124 0.63 -0.47 -22.14
C GLY A 124 2.08 -0.77 -22.53
N ASN A 125 2.63 -0.04 -23.50
CA ASN A 125 4.03 -0.23 -23.89
C ASN A 125 4.94 0.83 -23.24
N ILE A 126 6.24 0.51 -23.13
CA ILE A 126 7.26 1.45 -22.62
C ILE A 126 7.37 2.74 -23.46
N ASN A 127 7.06 2.67 -24.75
CA ASN A 127 7.13 3.81 -25.66
C ASN A 127 6.06 4.87 -25.33
N ASP A 128 4.89 4.46 -24.85
CA ASP A 128 3.84 5.36 -24.40
C ASP A 128 4.29 6.18 -23.18
N LEU A 129 5.09 5.57 -22.28
CA LEU A 129 5.72 6.29 -21.18
C LEU A 129 6.88 7.19 -21.68
N LYS A 130 7.73 6.69 -22.60
CA LYS A 130 8.86 7.44 -23.19
C LYS A 130 8.42 8.71 -23.91
N ASN A 131 7.35 8.65 -24.70
CA ASN A 131 6.81 9.79 -25.46
C ASN A 131 6.44 10.98 -24.57
N ASN A 132 6.30 10.73 -23.28
CA ASN A 132 5.90 11.67 -22.26
C ASN A 132 7.05 12.14 -21.35
N LEU A 133 8.27 11.60 -21.54
CA LEU A 133 9.48 12.11 -20.91
C LEU A 133 9.98 13.36 -21.64
N ALA A 134 10.87 14.13 -21.01
CA ALA A 134 11.52 15.27 -21.65
C ALA A 134 12.29 14.84 -22.93
N ASP A 135 12.32 15.71 -23.94
CA ASP A 135 12.80 15.37 -25.30
C ASP A 135 14.26 14.87 -25.33
N ASP A 136 15.10 15.33 -24.40
CA ASP A 136 16.49 14.90 -24.22
C ASP A 136 16.63 13.45 -23.73
N LYS A 137 15.54 12.86 -23.22
CA LYS A 137 15.49 11.48 -22.73
C LYS A 137 14.76 10.51 -23.66
N LYS A 138 14.10 11.01 -24.73
CA LYS A 138 13.35 10.19 -25.69
C LYS A 138 14.25 9.37 -26.62
N SER A 139 15.46 9.86 -26.91
CA SER A 139 16.43 9.22 -27.80
C SER A 139 17.24 8.10 -27.14
N ILE A 140 17.11 7.93 -25.83
CA ILE A 140 17.81 6.89 -25.07
C ILE A 140 17.03 5.57 -25.22
N ASP A 141 17.73 4.49 -25.57
CA ASP A 141 17.17 3.14 -25.53
C ASP A 141 16.99 2.68 -24.08
N LEU A 142 15.97 3.22 -23.41
CA LEU A 142 15.62 2.85 -22.05
C LEU A 142 14.99 1.45 -22.09
N LYS A 143 15.70 0.47 -21.54
CA LYS A 143 15.22 -0.90 -21.35
C LYS A 143 14.33 -1.04 -20.12
N GLU A 144 14.57 -0.20 -19.12
CA GLU A 144 13.80 -0.12 -17.88
C GLU A 144 13.68 1.34 -17.46
N ILE A 145 12.50 1.73 -16.99
CA ILE A 145 12.23 3.07 -16.48
C ILE A 145 11.61 2.94 -15.10
N THR A 146 12.27 3.52 -14.09
CA THR A 146 11.70 3.76 -12.76
C THR A 146 11.53 5.27 -12.56
N ILE A 147 10.27 5.72 -12.46
CA ILE A 147 9.96 7.11 -12.11
C ILE A 147 9.40 7.12 -10.71
N ARG A 148 9.97 7.94 -9.81
CA ARG A 148 9.42 8.19 -8.47
C ARG A 148 8.97 9.63 -8.38
N ILE A 149 7.71 9.83 -8.04
CA ILE A 149 7.13 11.15 -7.75
C ILE A 149 6.70 11.14 -6.29
N ASN A 150 7.06 12.18 -5.56
CA ASN A 150 6.60 12.41 -4.20
C ASN A 150 5.84 13.73 -4.15
N ARG A 151 4.63 13.71 -3.60
CA ARG A 151 3.88 14.92 -3.27
C ARG A 151 3.28 14.77 -1.89
N GLU A 152 3.47 15.77 -1.05
CA GLU A 152 2.70 15.88 0.18
C GLU A 152 1.28 16.36 -0.15
N LYS A 153 0.30 15.82 0.56
CA LYS A 153 -1.11 16.21 0.42
C LYS A 153 -1.81 16.15 1.77
N LEU A 154 -2.73 17.07 1.98
CA LEU A 154 -3.68 16.99 3.08
C LEU A 154 -4.84 16.06 2.67
N ILE A 155 -5.03 14.97 3.40
CA ILE A 155 -6.12 14.00 3.18
C ILE A 155 -6.87 13.83 4.50
N ASN A 156 -8.16 14.15 4.50
CA ASN A 156 -9.01 14.10 5.71
C ASN A 156 -8.39 14.84 6.92
N ASN A 157 -7.80 16.02 6.68
CA ASN A 157 -7.06 16.84 7.65
C ASN A 157 -5.73 16.25 8.18
N TYR A 158 -5.29 15.10 7.67
CA TYR A 158 -3.98 14.54 7.97
C TYR A 158 -2.98 14.89 6.88
N LYS A 159 -1.76 15.26 7.29
CA LYS A 159 -0.65 15.39 6.33
C LYS A 159 -0.20 14.00 5.91
N CYS A 160 -0.13 13.80 4.61
CA CYS A 160 0.22 12.51 4.02
C CYS A 160 1.30 12.68 2.95
N ASN A 161 2.23 11.72 2.91
CA ASN A 161 3.01 11.46 1.72
C ASN A 161 2.11 10.75 0.70
N ASN A 162 2.20 11.17 -0.56
CA ASN A 162 1.59 10.50 -1.68
C ASN A 162 2.67 10.26 -2.73
N ILE A 163 3.15 9.03 -2.76
CA ILE A 163 4.28 8.60 -3.58
C ILE A 163 3.74 7.73 -4.71
N GLU A 164 4.18 8.04 -5.93
CA GLU A 164 3.94 7.22 -7.13
C GLU A 164 5.28 6.70 -7.63
N ILE A 165 5.37 5.38 -7.77
CA ILE A 165 6.51 4.72 -8.38
C ILE A 165 6.01 3.97 -9.62
N ILE A 166 6.58 4.29 -10.78
CA ILE A 166 6.23 3.69 -12.06
C ILE A 166 7.41 2.88 -12.52
N ASN A 167 7.21 1.58 -12.74
CA ASN A 167 8.19 0.64 -13.28
C ASN A 167 7.65 0.02 -14.56
N THR A 168 8.50 -0.15 -15.56
CA THR A 168 8.17 -0.93 -16.76
C THR A 168 8.57 -2.38 -16.55
N GLY A 169 7.73 -3.33 -16.95
CA GLY A 169 8.05 -4.74 -16.77
C GLY A 169 7.12 -5.70 -17.51
N PHE A 170 7.28 -6.98 -17.24
CA PHE A 170 6.42 -8.05 -17.77
C PHE A 170 5.58 -8.64 -16.64
N VAL A 171 4.29 -8.84 -16.90
CA VAL A 171 3.42 -9.67 -16.07
C VAL A 171 3.09 -10.93 -16.85
N GLU A 172 3.26 -12.08 -16.21
CA GLU A 172 2.82 -13.37 -16.74
C GLU A 172 1.46 -13.71 -16.13
N ASP A 173 0.46 -13.84 -16.98
CA ASP A 173 -0.85 -14.34 -16.57
C ASP A 173 -0.70 -15.78 -16.06
N LYS A 174 -1.10 -16.04 -14.82
CA LYS A 174 -0.90 -17.36 -14.17
C LYS A 174 -1.63 -18.49 -14.88
N ILE A 175 -2.73 -18.20 -15.57
CA ILE A 175 -3.62 -19.18 -16.23
C ILE A 175 -3.16 -19.40 -17.67
N THR A 176 -3.01 -18.32 -18.43
CA THR A 176 -2.70 -18.39 -19.87
C THR A 176 -1.19 -18.48 -20.15
N LYS A 177 -0.33 -18.20 -19.17
CA LYS A 177 1.14 -18.14 -19.30
C LYS A 177 1.63 -17.12 -20.32
N ILE A 178 0.76 -16.22 -20.76
CA ILE A 178 1.09 -15.16 -21.70
C ILE A 178 1.82 -14.06 -20.92
N LYS A 179 3.03 -13.72 -21.37
CA LYS A 179 3.76 -12.55 -20.89
C LYS A 179 3.22 -11.30 -21.58
N LYS A 180 2.67 -10.39 -20.80
CA LYS A 180 2.28 -9.06 -21.24
C LYS A 180 3.31 -8.05 -20.76
N HIS A 181 3.86 -7.27 -21.68
CA HIS A 181 4.59 -6.08 -21.29
C HIS A 181 3.60 -5.03 -20.80
N GLY A 182 3.95 -4.33 -19.72
CA GLY A 182 3.10 -3.30 -19.15
C GLY A 182 3.85 -2.40 -18.20
N ILE A 183 3.06 -1.65 -17.44
CA ILE A 183 3.56 -0.71 -16.46
C ILE A 183 3.04 -1.14 -15.10
N ILE A 184 3.94 -1.32 -14.15
CA ILE A 184 3.64 -1.55 -12.75
C ILE A 184 3.68 -0.19 -12.07
N VAL A 185 2.54 0.24 -11.54
CA VAL A 185 2.45 1.47 -10.74
C VAL A 185 2.25 1.08 -9.28
N MET A 186 3.11 1.58 -8.42
CA MET A 186 2.98 1.48 -6.98
C MET A 186 2.60 2.85 -6.41
N ARG A 187 1.47 2.89 -5.71
CA ARG A 187 0.92 4.08 -5.06
C ARG A 187 1.03 3.88 -3.56
N ASP A 188 1.89 4.65 -2.92
CA ASP A 188 2.13 4.63 -1.48
C ASP A 188 1.60 5.93 -0.88
N ILE A 189 0.45 5.81 -0.20
CA ILE A 189 -0.19 6.92 0.51
C ILE A 189 -0.10 6.61 2.00
N ASN A 190 0.60 7.46 2.75
CA ASN A 190 0.80 7.25 4.18
C ASN A 190 0.78 8.57 4.95
N THR A 191 0.24 8.55 6.16
CA THR A 191 0.37 9.69 7.06
C THR A 191 1.84 9.88 7.46
N LEU A 192 2.26 11.12 7.71
CA LEU A 192 3.67 11.45 7.95
C LEU A 192 4.26 10.76 9.19
N SER A 193 5.55 10.41 9.11
CA SER A 193 6.29 9.74 10.19
C SER A 193 6.40 10.59 11.45
N GLU A 194 6.67 11.88 11.31
CA GLU A 194 6.75 12.83 12.42
C GLU A 194 5.44 12.93 13.23
N GLU A 195 4.30 12.58 12.63
CA GLU A 195 2.99 12.68 13.27
C GLU A 195 2.57 11.42 14.04
N LEU A 196 3.44 10.38 14.11
CA LEU A 196 3.14 9.10 14.78
C LEU A 196 2.65 9.27 16.22
N LYS A 197 3.23 10.22 16.95
CA LYS A 197 2.86 10.49 18.35
C LYS A 197 1.71 11.51 18.44
N SER A 198 1.54 12.37 17.44
CA SER A 198 0.50 13.40 17.39
C SER A 198 -0.89 12.82 17.14
N TYR A 199 -1.02 11.86 16.23
CA TYR A 199 -2.31 11.30 15.86
C TYR A 199 -2.71 10.13 16.76
N SER A 200 -4.02 9.87 16.81
CA SER A 200 -4.60 8.69 17.43
C SER A 200 -5.86 8.33 16.66
N PHE A 201 -5.77 7.32 15.82
CA PHE A 201 -6.88 6.94 14.95
C PHE A 201 -7.89 6.09 15.73
N SER A 202 -9.14 6.55 15.78
CA SER A 202 -10.28 5.68 16.14
C SER A 202 -10.58 4.73 14.98
N LYS A 203 -11.46 3.75 15.19
CA LYS A 203 -11.91 2.84 14.13
C LYS A 203 -12.51 3.60 12.97
N GLU A 204 -13.43 4.52 13.26
CA GLU A 204 -14.10 5.36 12.28
C GLU A 204 -13.09 6.26 11.56
N GLY A 205 -12.07 6.73 12.28
CA GLY A 205 -10.95 7.48 11.71
C GLY A 205 -10.13 6.65 10.71
N ILE A 206 -9.84 5.38 11.01
CA ILE A 206 -9.16 4.45 10.09
C ILE A 206 -10.02 4.17 8.86
N GLU A 207 -11.29 3.84 9.05
CA GLU A 207 -12.21 3.57 7.95
C GLU A 207 -12.33 4.78 7.01
N SER A 208 -12.48 5.98 7.59
CA SER A 208 -12.58 7.22 6.85
C SER A 208 -11.30 7.54 6.06
N ILE A 209 -10.12 7.46 6.69
CA ILE A 209 -8.86 7.77 5.99
C ILE A 209 -8.52 6.74 4.92
N LEU A 210 -8.79 5.45 5.14
CA LEU A 210 -8.53 4.41 4.14
C LEU A 210 -9.44 4.54 2.91
N LYS A 211 -10.69 4.98 3.08
CA LYS A 211 -11.58 5.29 1.96
C LYS A 211 -11.05 6.46 1.11
N GLU A 212 -10.51 7.48 1.74
CA GLU A 212 -9.87 8.61 1.04
C GLU A 212 -8.57 8.17 0.35
N PHE A 213 -7.77 7.32 0.99
CA PHE A 213 -6.59 6.72 0.37
C PHE A 213 -6.97 5.89 -0.86
N ASP A 214 -8.02 5.06 -0.78
CA ASP A 214 -8.55 4.30 -1.93
C ASP A 214 -8.91 5.22 -3.10
N THR A 215 -9.58 6.33 -2.81
CA THR A 215 -9.98 7.33 -3.81
C THR A 215 -8.77 8.01 -4.44
N GLU A 216 -7.81 8.47 -3.63
CA GLU A 216 -6.59 9.14 -4.11
C GLU A 216 -5.63 8.20 -4.84
N SER A 217 -5.67 6.90 -4.53
CA SER A 217 -4.85 5.90 -5.22
C SER A 217 -5.22 5.74 -6.70
N LYS A 218 -6.47 6.04 -7.06
CA LYS A 218 -6.99 6.02 -8.44
C LYS A 218 -6.60 7.27 -9.25
N ILE A 219 -6.03 8.29 -8.59
CA ILE A 219 -5.65 9.55 -9.23
C ILE A 219 -4.13 9.61 -9.38
N PHE A 220 -3.64 9.24 -10.57
CA PHE A 220 -2.21 9.25 -10.87
C PHE A 220 -1.62 10.66 -10.80
N ILE A 221 -0.50 10.80 -10.07
CA ILE A 221 0.16 12.10 -9.91
C ILE A 221 0.75 12.56 -11.24
N LEU A 222 1.38 11.64 -11.98
CA LEU A 222 1.91 11.95 -13.30
C LEU A 222 0.80 12.42 -14.25
N LEU A 223 -0.45 11.95 -14.09
CA LEU A 223 -1.55 12.28 -15.00
C LEU A 223 -2.39 13.48 -14.52
N LYS A 224 -2.13 14.02 -13.32
CA LYS A 224 -2.91 15.10 -12.70
C LYS A 224 -2.40 16.48 -13.16
N LYS A 225 -3.28 17.22 -13.85
CA LYS A 225 -3.11 18.64 -14.20
C LYS A 225 -3.09 19.54 -12.97
#